data_AF-A0A2V6LB04-F1
#
_entry.id   AF-A0A2V6LB04-F1
#
_cell.length_a   1.000
_cell.length_b   1.000
_cell.length_c   1.000
_cell.angle_alpha   90.00
_cell.angle_beta   90.00
_cell.angle_gamma   90.00
#
_symmetry.space_group_name_H-M   'P 1'
#
loop_
_entity.id
_entity.type
_entity.pdbx_description
1 polymer ?
#
loop_
_entity_poly.entity_id
_entity_poly.type
_entity_poly.pdbx_seq_one_letter_code
_entity_poly.pdbx_strand_id
1 'polypeptide(L)'
;EWQKFANLRMFLAWMYGHPGKKLLFMGSEFGQLNEWNHDVGLDWHLAQLPRHDGLRRLAQHLNYVYKSEPALWQLDDTYEGFDWIDFHDADNSVVSFLRKSRDGDMVAFVVNATPQVRYNYRLGVPESGLWREIINTDAETYGGSNVGNYGGVHSENVPWMAREHSILIHLPPLATVAFKLER
;
A
#
# COMPACT_ATOMS: atom_id res chain seq x y z
N GLU A 1 -12.33 14.07 9.82
CA GLU A 1 -12.74 13.37 8.58
C GLU A 1 -11.57 12.90 7.71
N TRP A 2 -10.58 13.75 7.39
CA TRP A 2 -9.42 13.35 6.56
C TRP A 2 -8.75 12.04 7.03
N GLN A 3 -8.48 11.92 8.34
CA GLN A 3 -7.88 10.71 8.92
C GLN A 3 -8.74 9.44 8.74
N LYS A 4 -10.07 9.54 8.67
CA LYS A 4 -10.94 8.37 8.43
C LYS A 4 -10.73 7.84 7.01
N PHE A 5 -10.68 8.72 6.02
CA PHE A 5 -10.38 8.37 4.64
C PHE A 5 -8.95 7.83 4.50
N ALA A 6 -7.97 8.47 5.13
CA ALA A 6 -6.59 7.99 5.12
C ALA A 6 -6.47 6.56 5.68
N ASN A 7 -7.09 6.29 6.84
CA ASN A 7 -7.15 4.94 7.40
C ASN A 7 -7.79 3.92 6.44
N LEU A 8 -8.91 4.27 5.80
CA LEU A 8 -9.55 3.38 4.83
C LEU A 8 -8.65 3.10 3.62
N ARG A 9 -8.00 4.13 3.06
CA ARG A 9 -7.05 3.98 1.94
C ARG A 9 -5.88 3.07 2.32
N MET A 10 -5.26 3.34 3.47
CA MET A 10 -4.17 2.54 4.03
C MET A 10 -4.59 1.08 4.19
N PHE A 11 -5.73 0.85 4.83
CA PHE A 11 -6.24 -0.50 5.07
C PHE A 11 -6.55 -1.24 3.77
N LEU A 12 -7.21 -0.61 2.80
CA LEU A 12 -7.49 -1.24 1.50
C LEU A 12 -6.20 -1.66 0.80
N ALA A 13 -5.19 -0.80 0.75
CA ALA A 13 -3.90 -1.16 0.14
C ALA A 13 -3.17 -2.25 0.92
N TRP A 14 -3.25 -2.25 2.26
CA TRP A 14 -2.69 -3.31 3.08
C TRP A 14 -3.42 -4.65 2.84
N MET A 15 -4.75 -4.66 2.78
CA MET A 15 -5.57 -5.82 2.43
C MET A 15 -5.17 -6.39 1.06
N TYR A 16 -4.94 -5.52 0.07
CA TYR A 16 -4.50 -5.92 -1.26
C TYR A 16 -3.07 -6.48 -1.27
N GLY A 17 -2.17 -5.91 -0.47
CA GLY A 17 -0.79 -6.37 -0.33
C GLY A 17 -0.62 -7.66 0.48
N HIS A 18 -1.47 -7.90 1.48
CA HIS A 18 -1.39 -9.10 2.33
C HIS A 18 -1.69 -10.40 1.53
N PRO A 19 -1.11 -11.56 1.85
CA PRO A 19 -1.47 -12.83 1.21
C PRO A 19 -2.96 -13.17 1.35
N GLY A 20 -3.54 -13.78 0.31
CA GLY A 20 -4.92 -14.25 0.26
C GLY A 20 -5.81 -13.47 -0.71
N LYS A 21 -6.92 -14.05 -1.15
CA LYS A 21 -7.80 -13.42 -2.17
C LYS A 21 -8.64 -12.28 -1.59
N LYS A 22 -9.08 -11.37 -2.45
CA LYS A 22 -9.71 -10.09 -2.05
C LYS A 22 -11.21 -10.15 -2.25
N LEU A 23 -11.96 -9.72 -1.24
CA LEU A 23 -13.40 -9.50 -1.31
C LEU A 23 -13.70 -8.17 -0.62
N LEU A 24 -14.44 -7.29 -1.28
CA LEU A 24 -14.88 -6.01 -0.73
C LEU A 24 -16.36 -5.83 -1.06
N PHE A 25 -17.17 -5.53 -0.04
CA PHE A 25 -18.61 -5.38 -0.22
C PHE A 25 -18.95 -3.99 -0.79
N MET A 26 -19.98 -3.95 -1.64
CA MET A 26 -20.42 -2.75 -2.35
C MET A 26 -20.68 -1.56 -1.41
N GLY A 27 -20.29 -0.37 -1.83
CA GLY A 27 -20.33 0.84 -1.01
C GLY A 27 -19.01 1.15 -0.31
N SER A 28 -18.21 0.12 0.00
CA SER A 28 -16.93 0.29 0.70
C SER A 28 -15.87 0.95 -0.19
N GLU A 29 -15.92 0.72 -1.51
CA GLU A 29 -14.96 1.20 -2.49
C GLU A 29 -14.99 2.72 -2.69
N PHE A 30 -16.09 3.38 -2.33
CA PHE A 30 -16.20 4.85 -2.33
C PHE A 30 -16.49 5.40 -0.93
N GLY A 31 -16.43 4.57 0.12
CA GLY A 31 -16.61 4.99 1.51
C GLY A 31 -18.02 5.49 1.82
N GLN A 32 -19.04 4.69 1.52
CA GLN A 32 -20.41 4.97 1.97
C GLN A 32 -20.44 5.22 3.47
N LEU A 33 -21.15 6.27 3.89
CA LEU A 33 -21.18 6.71 5.29
C LEU A 33 -22.21 5.93 6.11
N ASN A 34 -23.39 5.70 5.54
CA ASN A 34 -24.44 4.95 6.19
C ASN A 34 -24.15 3.44 6.12
N GLU A 35 -24.61 2.73 7.15
CA GLU A 35 -24.65 1.27 7.09
C GLU A 35 -25.45 0.80 5.88
N TRP A 36 -25.08 -0.36 5.35
CA TRP A 36 -25.80 -0.94 4.24
C TRP A 36 -27.24 -1.29 4.68
N ASN A 37 -28.20 -0.89 3.85
CA ASN A 37 -29.61 -1.18 4.05
C ASN A 37 -30.17 -1.80 2.75
N HIS A 38 -30.68 -3.02 2.86
CA HIS A 38 -31.22 -3.80 1.75
C HIS A 38 -32.50 -3.21 1.12
N ASP A 39 -33.21 -2.33 1.84
CA ASP A 39 -34.44 -1.68 1.37
C ASP A 39 -34.19 -0.43 0.50
N VAL A 40 -32.94 0.05 0.43
CA VAL A 40 -32.56 1.25 -0.31
C VAL A 40 -31.35 1.02 -1.21
N GLY A 41 -31.20 1.86 -2.24
CA GLY A 41 -30.00 1.87 -3.06
C GLY A 41 -28.78 2.41 -2.28
N LEU A 42 -27.58 2.13 -2.79
CA LEU A 42 -26.35 2.74 -2.27
C LEU A 42 -26.37 4.26 -2.41
N ASP A 43 -25.60 4.94 -1.58
CA ASP A 43 -25.48 6.40 -1.54
C ASP A 43 -24.64 6.95 -2.72
N TRP A 44 -25.07 6.69 -3.96
CA TRP A 44 -24.31 7.01 -5.19
C TRP A 44 -23.98 8.49 -5.36
N HIS A 45 -24.74 9.38 -4.74
CA HIS A 45 -24.45 10.81 -4.73
C HIS A 45 -23.09 11.12 -4.08
N LEU A 46 -22.64 10.30 -3.12
CA LEU A 46 -21.33 10.44 -2.49
C LEU A 46 -20.18 10.29 -3.48
N ALA A 47 -20.31 9.41 -4.48
CA ALA A 47 -19.26 9.17 -5.49
C ALA A 47 -18.94 10.40 -6.36
N GLN A 48 -19.77 11.44 -6.31
CA GLN A 48 -19.54 12.72 -6.98
C GLN A 48 -18.71 13.70 -6.12
N LEU A 49 -18.55 13.41 -4.82
CA LEU A 49 -17.77 14.23 -3.89
C LEU A 49 -16.27 13.85 -4.00
N PRO A 50 -15.34 14.83 -4.02
CA PRO A 50 -13.93 14.58 -4.30
C PRO A 50 -13.26 13.50 -3.44
N ARG A 51 -13.56 13.43 -2.14
CA ARG A 51 -12.93 12.45 -1.23
C ARG A 51 -13.39 11.01 -1.50
N HIS A 52 -14.65 10.84 -1.84
CA HIS A 52 -15.24 9.53 -2.17
C HIS A 52 -14.79 9.08 -3.56
N ASP A 53 -14.71 10.00 -4.54
CA ASP A 53 -14.11 9.70 -5.84
C ASP A 53 -12.63 9.30 -5.70
N GLY A 54 -11.89 9.94 -4.78
CA GLY A 54 -10.51 9.55 -4.45
C GLY A 54 -10.39 8.10 -3.96
N LEU A 55 -11.30 7.63 -3.11
CA LEU A 55 -11.35 6.22 -2.70
C LEU A 55 -11.68 5.29 -3.87
N ARG A 56 -12.66 5.66 -4.71
CA ARG A 56 -13.04 4.90 -5.89
C ARG A 56 -11.85 4.74 -6.86
N ARG A 57 -11.09 5.82 -7.08
CA ARG A 57 -9.86 5.81 -7.89
C ARG A 57 -8.78 4.93 -7.27
N LEU A 58 -8.62 4.96 -5.95
CA LEU A 58 -7.71 4.05 -5.27
C LEU A 58 -8.13 2.60 -5.49
N ALA A 59 -9.41 2.26 -5.29
CA ALA A 59 -9.91 0.90 -5.50
C ALA A 59 -9.70 0.43 -6.95
N GLN A 60 -9.90 1.31 -7.93
CA GLN A 60 -9.58 1.03 -9.34
C GLN A 60 -8.08 0.76 -9.54
N HIS A 61 -7.21 1.61 -8.96
CA HIS A 61 -5.76 1.46 -9.08
C HIS A 61 -5.26 0.18 -8.39
N LEU A 62 -5.74 -0.13 -7.19
CA LEU A 62 -5.40 -1.36 -6.47
C LEU A 62 -5.79 -2.61 -7.27
N ASN A 63 -6.95 -2.61 -7.92
CA ASN A 63 -7.35 -3.69 -8.81
C ASN A 63 -6.45 -3.81 -10.05
N TYR A 64 -6.04 -2.69 -10.62
CA TYR A 64 -5.08 -2.69 -11.74
C TYR A 64 -3.74 -3.29 -11.30
N VAL A 65 -3.13 -2.77 -10.23
CA VAL A 65 -1.85 -3.26 -9.70
C VAL A 65 -1.95 -4.73 -9.33
N TYR A 66 -3.01 -5.16 -8.64
CA TYR A 66 -3.22 -6.56 -8.28
C TYR A 66 -3.24 -7.48 -9.50
N LYS A 67 -3.90 -7.10 -10.59
CA LYS A 67 -3.92 -7.90 -11.82
C LYS A 67 -2.58 -7.87 -12.57
N SER A 68 -1.89 -6.73 -12.54
CA SER A 68 -0.64 -6.50 -13.27
C SER A 68 0.60 -7.03 -12.57
N GLU A 69 0.53 -7.30 -11.27
CA GLU A 69 1.67 -7.72 -10.45
C GLU A 69 1.51 -9.17 -9.96
N PRO A 70 2.11 -10.16 -10.63
CA PRO A 70 1.97 -11.58 -10.28
C PRO A 70 2.38 -11.92 -8.84
N ALA A 71 3.31 -11.15 -8.27
CA ALA A 71 3.74 -11.26 -6.89
C ALA A 71 2.58 -11.15 -5.87
N LEU A 72 1.49 -10.45 -6.24
CA LEU A 72 0.37 -10.22 -5.35
C LEU A 72 -0.64 -11.38 -5.28
N TRP A 73 -0.53 -12.39 -6.16
CA TRP A 73 -1.53 -13.47 -6.23
C TRP A 73 -1.01 -14.87 -6.62
N GLN A 74 0.17 -15.01 -7.23
CA GLN A 74 0.67 -16.32 -7.71
C GLN A 74 1.02 -17.31 -6.60
N LEU A 75 1.49 -16.80 -5.46
CA LEU A 75 2.04 -17.57 -4.33
C LEU A 75 1.32 -17.21 -3.01
N ASP A 76 0.01 -16.95 -3.07
CA ASP A 76 -0.79 -16.59 -1.88
C ASP A 76 -0.89 -17.73 -0.85
N ASP A 77 -0.72 -18.98 -1.29
CA ASP A 77 -0.90 -20.21 -0.52
C ASP A 77 0.41 -20.92 -0.17
N THR A 78 1.56 -20.25 -0.37
CA THR A 78 2.88 -20.79 -0.03
C THR A 78 3.68 -19.83 0.84
N TYR A 79 4.60 -20.36 1.64
CA TYR A 79 5.54 -19.54 2.43
C TYR A 79 6.51 -18.73 1.56
N GLU A 80 6.70 -19.13 0.30
CA GLU A 80 7.65 -18.48 -0.62
C GLU A 80 7.14 -17.13 -1.12
N GLY A 81 5.81 -16.94 -1.16
CA GLY A 81 5.17 -15.72 -1.68
C GLY A 81 5.16 -14.52 -0.74
N PHE A 82 5.58 -14.71 0.52
CA PHE A 82 5.55 -13.69 1.56
C PHE A 82 6.79 -13.76 2.45
N ASP A 83 7.35 -12.61 2.79
CA ASP A 83 8.51 -12.53 3.66
C ASP A 83 8.47 -11.20 4.44
N TRP A 84 8.57 -11.24 5.76
CA TRP A 84 8.63 -10.01 6.55
C TRP A 84 9.94 -9.26 6.25
N ILE A 85 9.87 -7.94 6.11
CA ILE A 85 11.06 -7.08 6.13
C ILE A 85 11.30 -6.67 7.58
N ASP A 86 10.28 -6.07 8.20
CA ASP A 86 10.26 -5.79 9.63
C ASP A 86 8.82 -5.70 10.16
N PHE A 87 8.62 -6.25 11.35
CA PHE A 87 7.37 -6.21 12.11
C PHE A 87 7.59 -5.82 13.58
N HIS A 88 8.81 -5.40 13.95
CA HIS A 88 9.17 -5.04 15.32
C HIS A 88 9.00 -3.55 15.64
N ASP A 89 8.77 -2.70 14.63
CA ASP A 89 8.63 -1.25 14.80
C ASP A 89 7.25 -0.82 15.35
N ALA A 90 6.86 -1.45 16.46
CA ALA A 90 5.57 -1.26 17.13
C ALA A 90 5.39 0.15 17.69
N ASP A 91 6.45 0.76 18.23
CA ASP A 91 6.45 2.12 18.77
C ASP A 91 6.05 3.16 17.71
N ASN A 92 6.37 2.86 16.45
CA ASN A 92 6.05 3.70 15.32
C ASN A 92 4.83 3.22 14.52
N SER A 93 4.28 2.05 14.89
CA SER A 93 3.23 1.33 14.18
C SER A 93 3.52 1.21 12.68
N VAL A 94 4.76 0.83 12.37
CA VAL A 94 5.20 0.55 11.00
C VAL A 94 5.39 -0.95 10.83
N VAL A 95 4.86 -1.49 9.73
CA VAL A 95 5.11 -2.88 9.32
C VAL A 95 5.50 -2.91 7.86
N SER A 96 6.40 -3.82 7.51
CA SER A 96 6.91 -3.94 6.15
C SER A 96 7.16 -5.38 5.75
N PHE A 97 6.83 -5.73 4.50
CA PHE A 97 6.89 -7.10 4.01
C PHE A 97 7.10 -7.13 2.49
N LEU A 98 7.58 -8.27 1.99
CA LEU A 98 7.74 -8.57 0.58
C LEU A 98 6.62 -9.51 0.12
N ARG A 99 6.17 -9.27 -1.11
CA ARG A 99 5.39 -10.20 -1.92
C ARG A 99 6.27 -10.67 -3.07
N LYS A 100 6.25 -11.97 -3.38
CA LYS A 100 7.14 -12.59 -4.38
C LYS A 100 6.33 -13.38 -5.42
N SER A 101 6.76 -13.35 -6.67
CA SER A 101 6.22 -14.17 -7.76
C SER A 101 7.08 -15.41 -8.01
N ARG A 102 6.59 -16.35 -8.82
CA ARG A 102 7.36 -17.54 -9.25
C ARG A 102 8.54 -17.17 -10.14
N ASP A 103 8.40 -16.07 -10.89
CA ASP A 103 9.41 -15.53 -11.81
C ASP A 103 10.41 -14.59 -11.10
N GLY A 104 10.34 -14.55 -9.76
CA GLY A 104 11.22 -13.77 -8.89
C GLY A 104 10.89 -12.28 -8.83
N ASP A 105 9.77 -11.82 -9.38
CA ASP A 105 9.34 -10.42 -9.19
C ASP A 105 9.00 -10.18 -7.72
N MET A 106 9.34 -8.99 -7.23
CA MET A 106 9.15 -8.63 -5.82
C MET A 106 8.45 -7.28 -5.68
N VAL A 107 7.54 -7.21 -4.71
CA VAL A 107 6.92 -5.96 -4.29
C VAL A 107 7.11 -5.79 -2.79
N ALA A 108 7.79 -4.72 -2.38
CA ALA A 108 7.96 -4.35 -0.98
C ALA A 108 6.81 -3.43 -0.55
N PHE A 109 6.07 -3.80 0.47
CA PHE A 109 5.04 -2.98 1.10
C PHE A 109 5.55 -2.41 2.41
N VAL A 110 5.16 -1.17 2.70
CA VAL A 110 5.34 -0.53 4.00
C VAL A 110 4.04 0.15 4.40
N VAL A 111 3.56 -0.14 5.60
CA VAL A 111 2.35 0.45 6.19
C VAL A 111 2.77 1.33 7.36
N ASN A 112 2.43 2.63 7.31
CA ASN A 112 2.57 3.56 8.42
C ASN A 112 1.19 3.82 9.04
N ALA A 113 0.90 3.16 10.15
CA ALA A 113 -0.41 3.22 10.82
C ALA A 113 -0.54 4.39 11.82
N THR A 114 0.26 5.45 11.66
CA THR A 114 0.18 6.68 12.46
C THR A 114 0.05 7.91 11.58
N PRO A 115 -0.53 9.03 12.09
CA PRO A 115 -0.60 10.28 11.34
C PRO A 115 0.75 11.02 11.26
N GLN A 116 1.83 10.45 11.79
CA GLN A 116 3.16 11.06 11.75
C GLN A 116 3.85 10.72 10.42
N VAL A 117 4.30 11.74 9.71
CA VAL A 117 5.18 11.56 8.54
C VAL A 117 6.56 11.09 9.01
N ARG A 118 7.11 10.06 8.36
CA ARG A 118 8.46 9.58 8.66
C ARG A 118 9.37 9.85 7.48
N TYR A 119 10.15 10.92 7.58
CA TYR A 119 11.17 11.24 6.60
C TYR A 119 12.40 10.35 6.81
N ASN A 120 13.10 10.05 5.71
CA ASN A 120 14.34 9.28 5.72
C ASN A 120 14.21 7.95 6.48
N TYR A 121 13.07 7.27 6.36
CA TYR A 121 12.87 5.95 6.92
C TYR A 121 13.66 4.94 6.10
N ARG A 122 14.52 4.15 6.74
CA ARG A 122 15.34 3.16 6.05
C ARG A 122 14.63 1.81 6.03
N LEU A 123 14.45 1.26 4.83
CA LEU A 123 13.84 -0.04 4.60
C LEU A 123 14.87 -0.99 3.99
N GLY A 124 15.06 -2.17 4.60
CA GLY A 124 15.90 -3.21 4.02
C GLY A 124 15.25 -3.81 2.77
N VAL A 125 16.02 -3.97 1.69
CA VAL A 125 15.55 -4.58 0.43
C VAL A 125 16.51 -5.69 -0.03
N PRO A 126 16.02 -6.74 -0.71
CA PRO A 126 16.84 -7.90 -1.04
C PRO A 126 17.82 -7.66 -2.20
N GLU A 127 17.52 -6.72 -3.09
CA GLU A 127 18.25 -6.51 -4.34
C GLU A 127 18.58 -5.03 -4.55
N SER A 128 19.72 -4.79 -5.18
CA SER A 128 20.13 -3.45 -5.60
C SER A 128 19.39 -3.02 -6.88
N GLY A 129 19.04 -1.74 -6.99
CA GLY A 129 18.47 -1.16 -8.20
C GLY A 129 17.53 0.00 -7.89
N LEU A 130 16.72 0.37 -8.90
CA LEU A 130 15.67 1.37 -8.74
C LEU A 130 14.39 0.69 -8.25
N TRP A 131 13.92 1.10 -7.07
CA TRP A 131 12.66 0.65 -6.49
C TRP A 131 11.58 1.70 -6.81
N ARG A 132 10.77 1.43 -7.83
CA ARG A 132 9.70 2.31 -8.29
C ARG A 132 8.52 2.27 -7.33
N GLU A 133 8.02 3.43 -6.92
CA GLU A 133 6.81 3.54 -6.09
C GLU A 133 5.58 3.25 -6.97
N ILE A 134 4.97 2.07 -6.77
CA ILE A 134 3.80 1.62 -7.54
C ILE A 134 2.48 1.85 -6.81
N ILE A 135 2.52 2.02 -5.49
CA ILE A 135 1.35 2.41 -4.68
C ILE A 135 1.80 3.48 -3.71
N ASN A 136 1.07 4.59 -3.66
CA ASN A 136 1.14 5.56 -2.58
C ASN A 136 -0.29 6.01 -2.26
N THR A 137 -0.83 5.50 -1.15
CA THR A 137 -2.19 5.81 -0.72
C THR A 137 -2.39 7.25 -0.22
N ASP A 138 -1.31 8.01 -0.04
CA ASP A 138 -1.36 9.44 0.30
C ASP A 138 -1.23 10.36 -0.92
N ALA A 139 -1.15 9.82 -2.15
CA ALA A 139 -1.14 10.64 -3.35
C ALA A 139 -2.36 11.57 -3.42
N GLU A 140 -2.15 12.78 -3.96
CA GLU A 140 -3.22 13.80 -4.10
C GLU A 140 -4.41 13.29 -4.91
N THR A 141 -4.18 12.44 -5.91
CA THR A 141 -5.21 11.75 -6.72
C THR A 141 -6.22 10.97 -5.87
N TYR A 142 -5.85 10.54 -4.66
CA TYR A 142 -6.74 9.82 -3.74
C TYR A 142 -7.22 10.70 -2.56
N GLY A 143 -6.91 12.00 -2.59
CA GLY A 143 -7.21 12.95 -1.52
C GLY A 143 -6.28 12.81 -0.30
N GLY A 144 -5.03 12.38 -0.51
CA GLY A 144 -3.98 12.44 0.51
C GLY A 144 -3.19 13.74 0.51
N SER A 145 -2.16 13.84 1.36
CA SER A 145 -1.29 15.01 1.50
C SER A 145 -0.14 15.08 0.50
N ASN A 146 -0.03 14.08 -0.37
CA ASN A 146 0.95 13.97 -1.43
C ASN A 146 2.42 13.87 -0.95
N VAL A 147 2.63 13.39 0.27
CA VAL A 147 3.96 12.97 0.72
C VAL A 147 4.29 11.67 -0.01
N GLY A 148 5.52 11.53 -0.49
CA GLY A 148 5.91 10.35 -1.26
C GLY A 148 7.36 10.39 -1.70
N ASN A 149 7.69 9.48 -2.61
CA ASN A 149 9.08 9.21 -3.02
C ASN A 149 9.36 9.63 -4.47
N TYR A 150 8.55 10.55 -5.01
CA TYR A 150 8.72 11.18 -6.33
C TYR A 150 8.95 10.18 -7.49
N GLY A 151 8.28 9.02 -7.43
CA GLY A 151 8.31 7.97 -8.46
C GLY A 151 9.15 6.75 -8.10
N GLY A 152 10.14 6.87 -7.21
CA GLY A 152 10.98 5.74 -6.81
C GLY A 152 12.29 6.15 -6.17
N VAL A 153 13.00 5.18 -5.61
CA VAL A 153 14.26 5.38 -4.87
C VAL A 153 15.29 4.34 -5.28
N HIS A 154 16.54 4.76 -5.39
CA HIS A 154 17.66 3.83 -5.61
C HIS A 154 18.07 3.18 -4.28
N SER A 155 18.39 1.90 -4.34
CA SER A 155 19.01 1.20 -3.21
C SER A 155 20.42 1.70 -2.94
N GLU A 156 20.81 1.72 -1.67
CA GLU A 156 22.16 1.92 -1.19
C GLU A 156 22.76 0.58 -0.71
N ASN A 157 24.08 0.43 -0.81
CA ASN A 157 24.81 -0.69 -0.21
C ASN A 157 25.02 -0.46 1.29
N VAL A 158 23.92 -0.32 2.02
CA VAL A 158 23.88 -0.08 3.46
C VAL A 158 23.03 -1.18 4.09
N PRO A 159 23.63 -2.11 4.85
CA PRO A 159 22.90 -3.19 5.49
C PRO A 159 21.85 -2.68 6.47
N TRP A 160 20.62 -3.20 6.37
CA TRP A 160 19.51 -2.84 7.25
C TRP A 160 18.46 -3.96 7.29
N MET A 161 17.79 -4.14 8.44
CA MET A 161 16.75 -5.18 8.63
C MET A 161 17.17 -6.57 8.11
N ALA A 162 18.41 -6.96 8.43
CA ALA A 162 19.04 -8.22 8.00
C ALA A 162 19.15 -8.43 6.46
N ARG A 163 19.22 -7.33 5.70
CA ARG A 163 19.44 -7.34 4.24
C ARG A 163 20.67 -6.52 3.88
N GLU A 164 21.33 -6.85 2.78
CA GLU A 164 22.57 -6.20 2.34
C GLU A 164 22.34 -4.80 1.76
N HIS A 165 21.16 -4.59 1.15
CA HIS A 165 20.76 -3.33 0.56
C HIS A 165 19.62 -2.67 1.35
N SER A 166 19.51 -1.35 1.26
CA SER A 166 18.38 -0.61 1.78
C SER A 166 18.00 0.58 0.91
N ILE A 167 16.74 1.01 1.01
CA ILE A 167 16.25 2.24 0.38
C ILE A 167 15.90 3.25 1.48
N LEU A 168 16.14 4.53 1.19
CA LEU A 168 15.78 5.63 2.07
C LEU A 168 14.49 6.28 1.55
N ILE A 169 13.38 6.11 2.29
CA ILE A 169 12.04 6.51 1.84
C ILE A 169 11.38 7.51 2.78
N HIS A 170 10.39 8.23 2.25
CA HIS A 170 9.44 9.01 3.00
C HIS A 170 8.17 8.17 3.18
N LEU A 171 7.80 7.91 4.44
CA LEU A 171 6.52 7.27 4.76
C LEU A 171 5.46 8.34 5.00
N PRO A 172 4.41 8.37 4.15
CA PRO A 172 3.31 9.30 4.33
C PRO A 172 2.49 8.96 5.59
N PRO A 173 1.69 9.90 6.10
CA PRO A 173 0.90 9.70 7.31
C PRO A 173 -0.34 8.83 7.03
N LEU A 174 -0.63 7.83 7.86
CA LEU A 174 -1.77 6.91 7.70
C LEU A 174 -1.85 6.35 6.28
N ALA A 175 -0.76 5.74 5.83
CA ALA A 175 -0.60 5.34 4.44
C ALA A 175 0.13 4.00 4.30
N THR A 176 -0.27 3.27 3.27
CA THR A 176 0.49 2.17 2.69
C THR A 176 1.18 2.64 1.43
N VAL A 177 2.48 2.36 1.33
CA VAL A 177 3.28 2.52 0.12
C VAL A 177 3.77 1.15 -0.36
N ALA A 178 3.96 0.99 -1.67
CA ALA A 178 4.52 -0.22 -2.25
C ALA A 178 5.54 0.10 -3.34
N PHE A 179 6.65 -0.63 -3.34
CA PHE A 179 7.75 -0.47 -4.26
C PHE A 179 8.03 -1.75 -5.03
N LYS A 180 8.32 -1.62 -6.32
CA LYS A 180 8.73 -2.72 -7.20
C LYS A 180 10.12 -2.44 -7.74
N LEU A 181 11.00 -3.43 -7.71
CA LEU A 181 12.30 -3.34 -8.37
C LEU A 181 12.11 -3.26 -9.89
N GLU A 182 12.70 -2.26 -10.51
CA GLU A 182 12.77 -2.12 -11.97
C GLU A 182 13.92 -2.99 -12.49
N ARG A 183 13.59 -3.94 -13.36
CA ARG A 183 14.53 -4.88 -13.99
C ARG A 183 14.95 -4.37 -15.36
#